data_AF-A0A178WIY7-F1
#
_entry.id   AF-A0A178WIY7-F1
#
_cell.length_a   1.000
_cell.length_b   1.000
_cell.length_c   1.000
_cell.angle_alpha   90.00
_cell.angle_beta   90.00
_cell.angle_gamma   90.00
#
_symmetry.space_group_name_H-M   'P 1'
#
loop_
_entity.id
_entity.type
_entity.pdbx_description
1 polymer ?
#
loop_
_entity_poly.entity_id
_entity_poly.type
_entity_poly.pdbx_seq_one_letter_code
_entity_poly.pdbx_strand_id
1 'polypeptide(L)'
;MSIQTTADSRMIQSIFQVVLVSLLVLGSVRWILDELKSKESRISKLYGFRQKEAVFVTKEDQLDESCNVFEGQWVWDNVSYPLYTEKSCPYLVKQTTCQRNGRPDSYYQNWRWKPSSCDLPRFNALKLLDVLRNKRLMFIGDSVQRSTFESMVCMVQSVIPEKKKSFHRIPPMKIFKAEEYNASIEYYWAPFIVESISDHATNHTVHKRLVKLDAIEKHSKSWEGVDVLVFESYVWWMHQPKINATYGDTSEVREYNVTTAYKMALETWAKWFKTKINSEKQKVFFTSMSPTHLWSWEWNPGSDGTCYDELYPIDKRSYWGTGSNQEIMKIVGDVLSRVGENVTFLNITQLSEYRKDGHTTVYGERRGKLLTKEQRADPKNYGDCIHWCLPGVPDTWNEILYAYLLRSHRNFF
;
A
#
# COMPACT_ATOMS: atom_id res chain seq x y z
N MET A 1 71.41 33.78 -56.93
CA MET A 1 70.95 32.50 -56.35
C MET A 1 71.43 32.45 -54.91
N SER A 2 70.58 32.02 -53.98
CA SER A 2 70.79 32.01 -52.52
C SER A 2 70.55 33.35 -51.82
N ILE A 3 69.38 33.47 -51.18
CA ILE A 3 69.08 33.97 -49.80
C ILE A 3 67.53 34.02 -49.74
N GLN A 4 66.87 32.87 -49.73
CA GLN A 4 65.42 32.83 -49.43
C GLN A 4 64.95 31.53 -48.80
N THR A 5 65.87 30.65 -48.39
CA THR A 5 65.56 29.32 -47.85
C THR A 5 65.86 29.18 -46.35
N THR A 6 66.47 30.16 -45.70
CA THR A 6 66.90 30.06 -44.28
C THR A 6 65.94 30.70 -43.27
N ALA A 7 65.11 31.66 -43.68
CA ALA A 7 64.15 32.32 -42.79
C ALA A 7 62.89 31.45 -42.54
N ASP A 8 62.40 30.76 -43.58
CA ASP A 8 61.20 29.92 -43.49
C ASP A 8 61.40 28.69 -42.59
N SER A 9 62.59 28.07 -42.66
CA SER A 9 62.93 26.89 -41.84
C SER A 9 62.93 27.19 -40.33
N ARG A 10 63.42 28.36 -39.90
CA ARG A 10 63.46 28.74 -38.47
C ARG A 10 62.07 29.09 -37.93
N MET A 11 61.25 29.74 -38.76
CA MET A 11 59.87 30.08 -38.41
C MET A 11 59.01 28.80 -38.26
N ILE A 12 59.16 27.84 -39.18
CA ILE A 12 58.45 26.55 -39.11
C ILE A 12 58.90 25.74 -37.88
N GLN A 13 60.20 25.70 -37.56
CA GLN A 13 60.69 25.04 -36.34
C GLN A 13 60.14 25.68 -35.06
N SER A 14 60.07 27.02 -35.00
CA SER A 14 59.54 27.73 -33.85
C SER A 14 58.03 27.48 -33.66
N ILE A 15 57.26 27.47 -34.75
CA ILE A 15 55.82 27.17 -34.71
C ILE A 15 55.59 25.73 -34.25
N PHE A 16 56.39 24.77 -34.76
CA PHE A 16 56.25 23.37 -34.38
C PHE A 16 56.55 23.14 -32.89
N GLN A 17 57.56 23.82 -32.33
CA GLN A 17 57.83 23.75 -30.90
C GLN A 17 56.72 24.36 -30.05
N VAL A 18 56.15 25.50 -30.46
CA VAL A 18 55.02 26.12 -29.74
C VAL A 18 53.81 25.20 -29.76
N VAL A 19 53.46 24.62 -30.92
CA VAL A 19 52.33 23.68 -31.05
C VAL A 19 52.55 22.43 -30.20
N LEU A 20 53.76 21.87 -30.19
CA LEU A 20 54.08 20.69 -29.38
C LEU A 20 53.95 20.97 -27.88
N VAL A 21 54.43 22.13 -27.42
CA VAL A 21 54.28 22.55 -26.02
C VAL A 21 52.81 22.77 -25.68
N SER A 22 52.03 23.41 -26.56
CA SER A 22 50.58 23.59 -26.34
C SER A 22 49.84 22.26 -26.24
N LEU A 23 50.16 21.27 -27.08
CA LEU A 23 49.55 19.94 -27.02
C LEU A 23 49.93 19.18 -25.76
N LEU A 24 51.19 19.30 -25.29
CA LEU A 24 51.64 18.69 -24.04
C LEU A 24 50.96 19.32 -22.82
N VAL A 25 50.77 20.64 -22.82
CA VAL A 25 50.04 21.36 -21.75
C VAL A 25 48.57 20.96 -21.76
N LEU A 26 47.91 20.91 -22.93
CA LEU A 26 46.52 20.47 -23.02
C LEU A 26 46.34 19.00 -22.61
N GLY A 27 47.27 18.13 -22.99
CA GLY A 27 47.27 16.72 -22.60
C GLY A 27 47.45 16.52 -21.10
N SER A 28 48.37 17.26 -20.48
CA SER A 28 48.61 17.20 -19.03
C SER A 28 47.46 17.80 -18.21
N VAL A 29 46.88 18.92 -18.65
CA VAL A 29 45.67 19.50 -18.03
C VAL A 29 44.50 18.53 -18.13
N ARG A 30 44.28 17.90 -19.28
CA ARG A 30 43.21 16.92 -19.46
C ARG A 30 43.41 15.68 -18.59
N TRP A 31 44.64 15.18 -18.49
CA TRP A 31 44.98 14.07 -17.61
C TRP A 31 44.76 14.40 -16.13
N ILE A 32 45.14 15.60 -15.68
CA ILE A 32 44.88 16.06 -14.31
C ILE A 32 43.37 16.18 -14.04
N LEU A 33 42.59 16.70 -14.99
CA LEU A 33 41.13 16.78 -14.87
C LEU A 33 40.47 15.40 -14.80
N ASP A 34 40.95 14.43 -15.60
CA ASP A 34 40.45 13.05 -15.57
C ASP A 34 40.83 12.34 -14.25
N GLU A 35 42.03 12.60 -13.72
CA GLU A 35 42.49 12.08 -12.43
C GLU A 35 41.69 12.67 -11.25
N LEU A 36 41.35 13.97 -11.31
CA LEU A 36 40.47 14.64 -10.33
C LEU A 36 39.05 14.08 -10.38
N LYS A 37 38.49 13.86 -11.58
CA LYS A 37 37.16 13.27 -11.77
C LYS A 37 37.10 11.80 -11.31
N SER A 38 38.17 11.05 -11.53
CA SER A 38 38.36 9.68 -11.03
C SER A 38 38.43 9.65 -9.50
N LYS A 39 39.15 10.59 -8.88
CA LYS A 39 39.22 10.74 -7.42
C LYS A 39 37.89 11.16 -6.82
N GLU A 40 37.17 12.12 -7.41
CA GLU A 40 35.79 12.47 -6.99
C GLU A 40 34.85 11.27 -7.08
N SER A 41 34.93 10.48 -8.16
CA SER A 41 34.13 9.25 -8.33
C SER A 41 34.46 8.17 -7.29
N ARG A 42 35.74 8.03 -6.92
CA ARG A 42 36.17 7.10 -5.86
C ARG A 42 35.81 7.59 -4.47
N ILE A 43 35.93 8.90 -4.21
CA ILE A 43 35.57 9.54 -2.94
C ILE A 43 34.04 9.49 -2.75
N SER A 44 33.23 9.70 -3.79
CA SER A 44 31.77 9.55 -3.72
C SER A 44 31.31 8.09 -3.58
N LYS A 45 32.12 7.13 -4.02
CA LYS A 45 31.93 5.69 -3.73
C LYS A 45 32.37 5.30 -2.33
N LEU A 46 33.42 5.92 -1.76
CA LEU A 46 33.94 5.62 -0.41
C LEU A 46 33.12 6.30 0.71
N TYR A 47 32.73 7.56 0.48
CA TYR A 47 31.81 8.31 1.31
C TYR A 47 30.48 8.33 0.56
N GLY A 48 29.51 7.53 1.01
CA GLY A 48 28.18 7.41 0.40
C GLY A 48 27.33 8.69 0.45
N PHE A 49 27.85 9.82 0.01
CA PHE A 49 27.09 10.96 -0.47
C PHE A 49 26.46 10.56 -1.80
N ARG A 50 25.38 9.79 -1.73
CA ARG A 50 24.29 9.99 -2.70
C ARG A 50 23.90 11.46 -2.52
N GLN A 51 24.30 12.34 -3.44
CA GLN A 51 23.51 13.52 -3.70
C GLN A 51 22.08 13.00 -3.86
N LYS A 52 21.22 13.26 -2.88
CA LYS A 52 19.78 12.98 -3.01
C LYS A 52 19.34 13.89 -4.14
N GLU A 53 19.26 13.35 -5.36
CA GLU A 53 18.48 13.99 -6.41
C GLU A 53 17.12 14.29 -5.79
N ALA A 54 16.70 15.56 -5.86
CA ALA A 54 15.40 15.95 -5.38
C ALA A 54 14.35 15.09 -6.10
N VAL A 55 13.64 14.27 -5.35
CA VAL A 55 12.62 13.39 -5.91
C VAL A 55 11.41 14.26 -6.22
N PHE A 56 11.24 14.60 -7.49
CA PHE A 56 10.19 15.50 -7.95
C PHE A 56 8.97 14.72 -8.44
N VAL A 57 7.77 15.15 -8.03
CA VAL A 57 6.51 14.69 -8.61
C VAL A 57 6.25 15.52 -9.86
N THR A 58 6.31 14.89 -11.03
CA THR A 58 6.06 15.50 -12.34
C THR A 58 4.57 15.52 -12.67
N LYS A 59 4.16 16.23 -13.73
CA LYS A 59 2.75 16.21 -14.16
C LYS A 59 2.33 14.82 -14.65
N GLU A 60 3.27 14.08 -15.23
CA GLU A 60 3.08 12.72 -15.70
C GLU A 60 2.86 11.72 -14.56
N ASP A 61 3.25 12.08 -13.33
CA ASP A 61 2.99 11.28 -12.12
C ASP A 61 1.60 11.56 -11.51
N GLN A 62 0.93 12.63 -11.94
CA GLN A 62 -0.35 13.04 -11.37
C GLN A 62 -1.51 12.41 -12.17
N LEU A 63 -2.43 11.78 -11.44
CA LEU A 63 -3.68 11.30 -12.03
C LEU A 63 -4.50 12.48 -12.59
N ASP A 64 -4.99 12.32 -13.81
CA ASP A 64 -6.02 13.19 -14.38
C ASP A 64 -7.25 13.21 -13.46
N GLU A 65 -7.84 14.38 -13.24
CA GLU A 65 -9.04 14.56 -12.41
C GLU A 65 -10.23 13.75 -12.92
N SER A 66 -10.31 13.53 -14.23
CA SER A 66 -11.38 12.75 -14.88
C SER A 66 -11.15 11.23 -14.82
N CYS A 67 -9.99 10.75 -14.35
CA CYS A 67 -9.70 9.33 -14.34
C CYS A 67 -10.45 8.59 -13.22
N ASN A 68 -11.32 7.66 -13.62
CA ASN A 68 -11.87 6.64 -12.75
C ASN A 68 -10.90 5.45 -12.64
N VAL A 69 -10.07 5.46 -11.60
CA VAL A 69 -9.08 4.40 -11.35
C VAL A 69 -9.69 3.07 -10.89
N PHE A 70 -10.99 3.02 -10.59
CA PHE A 70 -11.68 1.84 -10.05
C PHE A 70 -12.37 0.99 -11.12
N GLU A 71 -12.46 1.48 -12.36
CA GLU A 71 -13.00 0.76 -13.50
C GLU A 71 -11.88 0.38 -14.48
N GLY A 72 -11.74 -0.91 -14.76
CA GLY A 72 -10.55 -1.42 -15.42
C GLY A 72 -10.57 -2.93 -15.55
N GLN A 73 -9.38 -3.48 -15.77
CA GLN A 73 -9.15 -4.91 -15.84
C GLN A 73 -7.79 -5.28 -15.27
N TRP A 74 -7.67 -6.51 -14.78
CA TRP A 74 -6.39 -7.10 -14.44
C TRP A 74 -5.66 -7.50 -15.72
N VAL A 75 -4.41 -7.10 -15.82
CA VAL A 75 -3.51 -7.46 -16.92
C VAL A 75 -2.32 -8.22 -16.36
N TRP A 76 -1.90 -9.25 -17.09
CA TRP A 76 -0.70 -10.00 -16.74
C TRP A 76 0.56 -9.15 -17.00
N ASP A 77 1.44 -9.06 -16.01
CA ASP A 77 2.71 -8.35 -16.06
C ASP A 77 3.75 -9.04 -15.16
N ASN A 78 4.40 -10.08 -15.67
CA ASN A 78 5.50 -10.75 -14.95
C ASN A 78 6.87 -10.06 -15.12
N VAL A 79 6.90 -8.89 -15.77
CA VAL A 79 8.14 -8.11 -15.96
C VAL A 79 8.29 -7.09 -14.84
N SER A 80 7.20 -6.41 -14.48
CA SER A 80 7.21 -5.36 -13.46
C SER A 80 6.63 -5.79 -12.11
N TYR A 81 5.89 -6.90 -12.05
CA TYR A 81 5.26 -7.40 -10.82
C TYR A 81 5.82 -8.76 -10.40
N PRO A 82 5.87 -9.05 -9.09
CA PRO A 82 5.43 -8.18 -7.99
C PRO A 82 6.40 -7.03 -7.70
N LEU A 83 5.92 -5.96 -7.04
CA LEU A 83 6.72 -4.78 -6.69
C LEU A 83 7.86 -5.07 -5.69
N TYR A 84 7.73 -6.16 -4.95
CA TYR A 84 8.75 -6.71 -4.05
C TYR A 84 8.56 -8.22 -3.96
N THR A 85 9.55 -8.95 -3.45
CA THR A 85 9.40 -10.39 -3.20
C THR A 85 9.07 -10.64 -1.74
N GLU A 86 8.31 -11.70 -1.44
CA GLU A 86 7.98 -12.09 -0.06
C GLU A 86 9.23 -12.27 0.81
N LYS A 87 10.33 -12.80 0.23
CA LYS A 87 11.62 -12.97 0.91
C LYS A 87 12.32 -11.64 1.23
N SER A 88 12.12 -10.61 0.41
CA SER A 88 12.78 -9.31 0.58
C SER A 88 12.17 -8.45 1.70
N CYS A 89 10.98 -8.78 2.19
CA CYS A 89 10.31 -8.01 3.24
C CYS A 89 10.24 -8.77 4.58
N PRO A 90 11.01 -8.36 5.61
CA PRO A 90 11.02 -9.03 6.91
C PRO A 90 9.81 -8.67 7.80
N TYR A 91 8.98 -7.72 7.38
CA TYR A 91 7.85 -7.21 8.17
C TYR A 91 6.53 -7.99 7.94
N LEU A 92 6.49 -8.84 6.92
CA LEU A 92 5.33 -9.71 6.65
C LEU A 92 5.12 -10.71 7.79
N VAL A 93 3.85 -10.92 8.14
CA VAL A 93 3.46 -11.90 9.16
C VAL A 93 3.14 -13.26 8.52
N LYS A 94 3.17 -14.31 9.34
CA LYS A 94 2.86 -15.68 8.90
C LYS A 94 1.50 -15.80 8.22
N GLN A 95 0.53 -14.94 8.52
CA GLN A 95 -0.78 -14.97 7.88
C GLN A 95 -0.72 -14.71 6.38
N THR A 96 0.19 -13.86 5.90
CA THR A 96 0.22 -13.36 4.51
C THR A 96 1.37 -13.91 3.67
N THR A 97 2.33 -14.65 4.27
CA THR A 97 3.52 -15.20 3.62
C THR A 97 3.26 -16.55 2.95
N CYS A 98 2.39 -16.56 1.94
CA CYS A 98 1.91 -17.79 1.29
C CYS A 98 3.02 -18.67 0.70
N GLN A 99 4.03 -18.08 0.06
CA GLN A 99 5.14 -18.83 -0.54
C GLN A 99 5.99 -19.51 0.53
N ARG A 100 6.40 -18.78 1.58
CA ARG A 100 7.10 -19.36 2.74
C ARG A 100 6.27 -20.40 3.47
N ASN A 101 4.95 -20.26 3.42
CA ASN A 101 4.03 -21.24 3.99
C ASN A 101 3.78 -22.44 3.06
N GLY A 102 4.37 -22.50 1.87
CA GLY A 102 4.35 -23.66 1.00
C GLY A 102 3.35 -23.61 -0.14
N ARG A 103 2.84 -22.43 -0.51
CA ARG A 103 2.04 -22.24 -1.74
C ARG A 103 2.92 -22.55 -2.96
N PRO A 104 2.53 -23.50 -3.83
CA PRO A 104 3.38 -23.95 -4.93
C PRO A 104 3.38 -22.98 -6.13
N ASP A 105 2.28 -22.26 -6.36
CA ASP A 105 2.11 -21.31 -7.47
C ASP A 105 2.39 -19.87 -7.04
N SER A 106 2.84 -19.04 -7.98
CA SER A 106 3.12 -17.61 -7.76
C SER A 106 2.45 -16.68 -8.78
N TYR A 107 1.63 -17.22 -9.69
CA TYR A 107 1.01 -16.47 -10.78
C TYR A 107 0.14 -15.31 -10.29
N TYR A 108 -0.50 -15.46 -9.14
CA TYR A 108 -1.31 -14.42 -8.50
C TYR A 108 -0.51 -13.12 -8.20
N GLN A 109 0.82 -13.20 -8.14
CA GLN A 109 1.70 -12.06 -7.88
C GLN A 109 1.96 -11.21 -9.12
N ASN A 110 1.68 -11.73 -10.33
CA ASN A 110 2.05 -11.09 -11.61
C ASN A 110 0.87 -10.38 -12.29
N TRP A 111 -0.15 -10.00 -11.52
CA TRP A 111 -1.30 -9.26 -12.03
C TRP A 111 -1.21 -7.79 -11.64
N ARG A 112 -1.38 -6.92 -12.64
CA ARG A 112 -1.45 -5.47 -12.49
C ARG A 112 -2.85 -4.97 -12.81
N TRP A 113 -3.37 -4.06 -12.01
CA TRP A 113 -4.62 -3.38 -12.35
C TRP A 113 -4.37 -2.28 -13.38
N LYS A 114 -5.14 -2.29 -14.46
CA LYS A 114 -5.12 -1.27 -15.50
C LYS A 114 -6.50 -0.60 -15.58
N PRO A 115 -6.64 0.65 -15.13
CA PRO A 115 -7.86 1.43 -15.34
C PRO A 115 -8.17 1.58 -16.85
N SER A 116 -9.44 1.75 -17.19
CA SER A 116 -9.88 1.82 -18.58
C SER A 116 -9.62 3.19 -19.21
N SER A 117 -9.70 4.25 -18.41
CA SER A 117 -9.62 5.65 -18.88
C SER A 117 -8.27 6.31 -18.65
N CYS A 118 -7.36 5.69 -17.88
CA CYS A 118 -6.01 6.19 -17.68
C CYS A 118 -5.05 5.07 -17.24
N ASP A 119 -3.77 5.40 -17.12
CA ASP A 119 -2.77 4.54 -16.48
C ASP A 119 -2.50 5.00 -15.05
N LEU A 120 -2.33 4.04 -14.13
CA LEU A 120 -1.82 4.36 -12.79
C LEU A 120 -0.35 4.79 -12.88
N PRO A 121 0.08 5.80 -12.09
CA PRO A 121 1.49 6.16 -12.02
C PRO A 121 2.29 4.97 -11.48
N ARG A 122 3.43 4.70 -12.13
CA ARG A 122 4.31 3.59 -11.71
C ARG A 122 4.79 3.83 -10.29
N PHE A 123 4.61 2.83 -9.42
CA PHE A 123 5.04 2.95 -8.03
C PHE A 123 6.54 3.26 -7.90
N ASN A 124 6.86 4.26 -7.08
CA ASN A 124 8.23 4.61 -6.72
C ASN A 124 8.32 4.88 -5.22
N ALA A 125 9.05 4.01 -4.51
CA ALA A 125 9.21 4.07 -3.06
C ALA A 125 9.82 5.40 -2.57
N LEU A 126 10.81 5.94 -3.28
CA LEU A 126 11.43 7.21 -2.90
C LEU A 126 10.44 8.37 -3.03
N LYS A 127 9.65 8.39 -4.12
CA LYS A 127 8.58 9.40 -4.31
C LYS A 127 7.56 9.34 -3.17
N LEU A 128 7.08 8.14 -2.82
CA LEU A 128 6.13 8.01 -1.72
C LEU A 128 6.73 8.50 -0.40
N LEU A 129 7.98 8.13 -0.10
CA LEU A 129 8.66 8.58 1.12
C LEU A 129 8.83 10.10 1.18
N ASP A 130 9.11 10.75 0.05
CA ASP A 130 9.16 12.21 -0.03
C ASP A 130 7.77 12.86 0.09
N VAL A 131 6.72 12.26 -0.48
CA VAL A 131 5.34 12.70 -0.29
C VAL A 131 4.92 12.64 1.19
N LEU A 132 5.42 11.63 1.91
CA LEU A 132 5.22 11.38 3.34
C LEU A 132 6.26 12.08 4.24
N ARG A 133 7.17 12.88 3.69
CA ARG A 133 8.19 13.57 4.50
C ARG A 133 7.53 14.45 5.57
N ASN A 134 7.97 14.29 6.82
CA ASN A 134 7.40 14.93 8.00
C ASN A 134 5.92 14.60 8.27
N LYS A 135 5.43 13.45 7.80
CA LYS A 135 4.02 13.06 7.92
C LYS A 135 3.85 11.66 8.52
N ARG A 136 2.65 11.46 9.06
CA ARG A 136 2.15 10.17 9.56
C ARG A 136 1.05 9.67 8.63
N LEU A 137 1.24 8.50 8.04
CA LEU A 137 0.21 7.73 7.33
C LEU A 137 -0.31 6.63 8.25
N MET A 138 -1.59 6.62 8.58
CA MET A 138 -2.20 5.61 9.44
C MET A 138 -3.31 4.86 8.72
N PHE A 139 -3.21 3.53 8.73
CA PHE A 139 -4.24 2.60 8.33
C PHE A 139 -5.07 2.19 9.56
N ILE A 140 -6.38 2.41 9.53
CA ILE A 140 -7.31 2.16 10.65
C ILE A 140 -8.37 1.19 10.18
N GLY A 141 -8.50 0.04 10.86
CA GLY A 141 -9.51 -0.93 10.48
C GLY A 141 -9.24 -2.32 11.04
N ASP A 142 -9.67 -3.32 10.29
CA ASP A 142 -9.60 -4.72 10.71
C ASP A 142 -8.32 -5.44 10.22
N SER A 143 -8.33 -6.77 10.19
CA SER A 143 -7.19 -7.60 9.78
C SER A 143 -6.87 -7.51 8.29
N VAL A 144 -7.82 -7.14 7.44
CA VAL A 144 -7.57 -6.85 6.03
C VAL A 144 -6.78 -5.55 5.90
N GLN A 145 -7.20 -4.50 6.61
CA GLN A 145 -6.48 -3.22 6.64
C GLN A 145 -5.06 -3.34 7.22
N ARG A 146 -4.86 -4.28 8.14
CA ARG A 146 -3.52 -4.66 8.63
C ARG A 146 -2.64 -5.20 7.49
N SER A 147 -3.21 -5.98 6.58
CA SER A 147 -2.50 -6.52 5.42
C SER A 147 -2.15 -5.41 4.42
N THR A 148 -3.03 -4.43 4.24
CA THR A 148 -2.75 -3.21 3.45
C THR A 148 -1.58 -2.42 4.04
N PHE A 149 -1.53 -2.25 5.36
CA PHE A 149 -0.39 -1.65 6.06
C PHE A 149 0.92 -2.42 5.83
N GLU A 150 0.89 -3.75 5.97
CA GLU A 150 2.07 -4.61 5.79
C GLU A 150 2.59 -4.53 4.35
N SER A 151 1.69 -4.55 3.37
CA SER A 151 1.98 -4.30 1.95
C SER A 151 2.69 -2.95 1.76
N MET A 152 2.13 -1.85 2.30
CA MET A 152 2.70 -0.51 2.14
C MET A 152 4.12 -0.42 2.71
N VAL A 153 4.35 -1.02 3.89
CA VAL A 153 5.69 -1.09 4.49
C VAL A 153 6.64 -1.86 3.58
N CYS A 154 6.22 -3.01 3.03
CA CYS A 154 7.07 -3.80 2.14
C CYS A 154 7.41 -3.11 0.82
N MET A 155 6.48 -2.31 0.29
CA MET A 155 6.67 -1.51 -0.92
C MET A 155 7.76 -0.44 -0.73
N VAL A 156 7.98 0.10 0.49
CA VAL A 156 8.96 1.17 0.72
C VAL A 156 10.24 0.75 1.44
N GLN A 157 10.22 -0.32 2.22
CA GLN A 157 11.30 -0.58 3.19
C GLN A 157 12.68 -0.86 2.57
N SER A 158 12.72 -1.37 1.34
CA SER A 158 13.97 -1.81 0.69
C SER A 158 14.87 -0.64 0.27
N VAL A 159 14.32 0.55 0.06
CA VAL A 159 15.08 1.75 -0.30
C VAL A 159 15.59 2.52 0.93
N ILE A 160 15.17 2.12 2.14
CA ILE A 160 15.59 2.75 3.40
C ILE A 160 16.72 1.90 4.04
N PRO A 161 17.88 2.49 4.35
CA PRO A 161 18.96 1.78 5.05
C PRO A 161 18.50 1.15 6.37
N GLU A 162 19.00 -0.04 6.70
CA GLU A 162 18.59 -0.78 7.92
C GLU A 162 18.70 0.02 9.21
N LYS A 163 19.74 0.85 9.35
CA LYS A 163 19.96 1.71 10.53
C LYS A 163 19.13 2.98 10.54
N LYS A 164 18.25 3.17 9.54
CA LYS A 164 17.41 4.36 9.34
C LYS A 164 15.93 4.01 9.26
N LYS A 165 15.56 2.78 9.61
CA LYS A 165 14.18 2.34 9.76
C LYS A 165 13.98 1.60 11.08
N SER A 166 12.79 1.75 11.65
CA SER A 166 12.41 1.02 12.87
C SER A 166 10.97 0.51 12.78
N PHE A 167 10.66 -0.54 13.54
CA PHE A 167 9.32 -1.12 13.59
C PHE A 167 8.91 -1.40 15.04
N HIS A 168 7.92 -0.66 15.52
CA HIS A 168 7.41 -0.75 16.89
C HIS A 168 6.03 -1.40 16.91
N ARG A 169 5.84 -2.36 17.82
CA ARG A 169 4.53 -2.99 18.08
C ARG A 169 4.04 -2.50 19.44
N ILE A 170 3.10 -1.57 19.44
CA ILE A 170 2.57 -0.91 20.64
C ILE A 170 1.05 -1.07 20.61
N PRO A 171 0.49 -2.22 21.06
CA PRO A 171 -0.94 -2.49 20.97
C PRO A 171 -1.80 -1.30 21.46
N PRO A 172 -2.83 -0.88 20.70
CA PRO A 172 -3.40 -1.53 19.51
C PRO A 172 -2.69 -1.19 18.16
N MET A 173 -1.51 -0.57 18.20
CA MET A 173 -0.81 -0.04 17.03
C MET A 173 0.41 -0.85 16.57
N LYS A 174 0.74 -0.71 15.28
CA LYS A 174 2.06 -1.01 14.69
C LYS A 174 2.59 0.25 14.01
N ILE A 175 3.87 0.57 14.19
CA ILE A 175 4.47 1.82 13.68
C ILE A 175 5.79 1.47 12.98
N PHE A 176 5.85 1.68 11.67
CA PHE A 176 7.08 1.66 10.89
C PHE A 176 7.57 3.10 10.68
N LYS A 177 8.83 3.39 11.03
CA LYS A 177 9.42 4.72 10.87
C LYS A 177 10.52 4.70 9.82
N ALA A 178 10.54 5.74 8.98
CA ALA A 178 11.61 6.05 8.04
C ALA A 178 12.31 7.33 8.50
N GLU A 179 13.43 7.19 9.21
CA GLU A 179 14.05 8.28 9.99
C GLU A 179 14.51 9.45 9.11
N GLU A 180 15.13 9.18 7.96
CA GLU A 180 15.62 10.23 7.05
C GLU A 180 14.53 11.08 6.39
N TYR A 181 13.30 10.57 6.42
CA TYR A 181 12.12 11.27 5.90
C TYR A 181 11.31 11.88 7.03
N ASN A 182 11.65 11.59 8.29
CA ASN A 182 10.82 11.90 9.45
C ASN A 182 9.35 11.48 9.19
N ALA A 183 9.18 10.29 8.62
CA ALA A 183 7.89 9.77 8.18
C ALA A 183 7.55 8.50 8.94
N SER A 184 6.25 8.27 9.18
CA SER A 184 5.76 6.99 9.71
C SER A 184 4.63 6.43 8.85
N ILE A 185 4.63 5.10 8.76
CA ILE A 185 3.51 4.31 8.26
C ILE A 185 3.02 3.52 9.47
N GLU A 186 1.74 3.64 9.78
CA GLU A 186 1.13 3.21 11.03
C GLU A 186 -0.10 2.35 10.76
N TYR A 187 -0.38 1.43 11.66
CA TYR A 187 -1.62 0.67 11.70
C TYR A 187 -2.25 0.80 13.08
N TYR A 188 -3.56 1.02 13.12
CA TYR A 188 -4.37 1.06 14.33
C TYR A 188 -5.51 0.03 14.25
N TRP A 189 -5.54 -0.91 15.20
CA TRP A 189 -6.60 -1.92 15.29
C TRP A 189 -7.92 -1.29 15.77
N ALA A 190 -8.90 -1.20 14.88
CA ALA A 190 -10.27 -0.75 15.16
C ALA A 190 -11.25 -1.43 14.19
N PRO A 191 -11.54 -2.74 14.39
CA PRO A 191 -12.20 -3.56 13.36
C PRO A 191 -13.61 -3.10 13.01
N PHE A 192 -14.27 -2.41 13.94
CA PHE A 192 -15.60 -1.84 13.77
C PHE A 192 -15.58 -0.31 13.64
N ILE A 193 -14.39 0.32 13.61
CA ILE A 193 -14.12 1.77 13.72
C ILE A 193 -14.58 2.37 15.06
N VAL A 194 -15.80 2.12 15.47
CA VAL A 194 -16.34 2.41 16.82
C VAL A 194 -15.79 1.42 17.86
N GLU A 195 -15.99 1.74 19.13
CA GLU A 195 -15.53 0.92 20.26
C GLU A 195 -16.24 -0.43 20.31
N SER A 196 -15.51 -1.46 20.70
CA SER A 196 -16.03 -2.83 20.82
C SER A 196 -15.26 -3.62 21.89
N ILE A 197 -15.82 -4.75 22.32
CA ILE A 197 -15.06 -5.69 23.15
C ILE A 197 -13.98 -6.46 22.37
N SER A 198 -13.88 -6.20 21.05
CA SER A 198 -12.89 -6.80 20.17
C SER A 198 -11.71 -5.85 19.85
N ASP A 199 -11.57 -4.75 20.58
CA ASP A 199 -10.51 -3.74 20.31
C ASP A 199 -9.13 -4.18 20.82
N HIS A 200 -9.03 -5.35 21.46
CA HIS A 200 -7.75 -5.87 21.92
C HIS A 200 -6.94 -6.47 20.76
N ALA A 201 -5.90 -5.79 20.28
CA ALA A 201 -5.16 -6.15 19.06
C ALA A 201 -4.67 -7.61 18.94
N THR A 202 -4.42 -8.34 20.05
CA THR A 202 -4.08 -9.78 20.02
C THR A 202 -5.20 -10.71 20.52
N ASN A 203 -5.88 -10.38 21.63
CA ASN A 203 -7.00 -11.13 22.19
C ASN A 203 -8.37 -10.57 21.76
N HIS A 204 -8.56 -10.36 20.45
CA HIS A 204 -9.80 -9.79 19.88
C HIS A 204 -10.84 -10.84 19.47
N THR A 205 -10.49 -12.13 19.52
CA THR A 205 -11.43 -13.20 19.16
C THR A 205 -12.31 -13.52 20.37
N VAL A 206 -13.56 -13.05 20.33
CA VAL A 206 -14.57 -13.28 21.37
C VAL A 206 -15.70 -14.17 20.84
N HIS A 207 -16.36 -14.93 21.73
CA HIS A 207 -17.46 -15.83 21.36
C HIS A 207 -18.69 -15.08 20.81
N LYS A 208 -18.99 -13.91 21.37
CA LYS A 208 -20.05 -13.01 20.89
C LYS A 208 -19.48 -11.62 20.77
N ARG A 209 -19.50 -11.03 19.57
CA ARG A 209 -19.03 -9.66 19.34
C ARG A 209 -20.05 -8.69 19.95
N LEU A 210 -19.55 -7.63 20.57
CA LEU A 210 -20.35 -6.54 21.14
C LEU A 210 -19.75 -5.21 20.71
N VAL A 211 -20.54 -4.37 20.05
CA VAL A 211 -20.14 -3.08 19.50
C VAL A 211 -20.88 -1.94 20.19
N LYS A 212 -20.23 -0.82 20.46
CA LYS A 212 -20.84 0.39 20.98
C LYS A 212 -21.04 1.38 19.82
N LEU A 213 -22.24 1.44 19.27
CA LEU A 213 -22.49 2.08 17.96
C LEU A 213 -22.30 3.59 17.96
N ASP A 214 -22.34 4.24 19.13
CA ASP A 214 -22.21 5.68 19.35
C ASP A 214 -20.91 6.09 20.05
N ALA A 215 -19.97 5.17 20.24
CA ALA A 215 -18.72 5.43 20.95
C ALA A 215 -17.51 5.30 20.01
N ILE A 216 -16.76 6.40 19.83
CA ILE A 216 -15.56 6.44 18.99
C ILE A 216 -14.38 7.15 19.66
N GLU A 217 -14.62 7.85 20.78
CA GLU A 217 -13.66 8.80 21.32
C GLU A 217 -12.44 8.19 21.99
N LYS A 218 -12.53 6.92 22.42
CA LYS A 218 -11.33 6.20 22.85
C LYS A 218 -10.36 5.98 21.69
N HIS A 219 -10.89 5.62 20.51
CA HIS A 219 -10.06 5.37 19.33
C HIS A 219 -9.51 6.67 18.74
N SER A 220 -10.37 7.68 18.62
CA SER A 220 -10.06 8.93 17.92
C SER A 220 -8.86 9.69 18.49
N LYS A 221 -8.60 9.57 19.80
CA LYS A 221 -7.41 10.14 20.45
C LYS A 221 -6.09 9.74 19.77
N SER A 222 -6.04 8.56 19.16
CA SER A 222 -4.83 8.09 18.45
C SER A 222 -4.77 8.60 17.01
N TRP A 223 -5.90 9.03 16.45
CA TRP A 223 -6.03 9.54 15.08
C TRP A 223 -5.78 11.06 15.01
N GLU A 224 -5.84 11.76 16.15
CA GLU A 224 -5.53 13.18 16.25
C GLU A 224 -4.10 13.47 15.77
N GLY A 225 -3.96 14.52 14.94
CA GLY A 225 -2.67 14.96 14.42
C GLY A 225 -2.01 14.02 13.40
N VAL A 226 -2.72 13.00 12.90
CA VAL A 226 -2.24 12.18 11.78
C VAL A 226 -2.53 12.88 10.46
N ASP A 227 -1.53 13.00 9.59
CA ASP A 227 -1.63 13.73 8.32
C ASP A 227 -2.43 12.99 7.24
N VAL A 228 -2.34 11.64 7.21
CA VAL A 228 -3.09 10.80 6.28
C VAL A 228 -3.76 9.65 7.02
N LEU A 229 -5.09 9.62 7.00
CA LEU A 229 -5.90 8.58 7.63
C LEU A 229 -6.55 7.72 6.54
N VAL A 230 -6.42 6.40 6.62
CA VAL A 230 -7.05 5.44 5.70
C VAL A 230 -7.91 4.49 6.51
N PHE A 231 -9.23 4.68 6.45
CA PHE A 231 -10.20 3.86 7.16
C PHE A 231 -10.70 2.69 6.31
N GLU A 232 -10.91 1.54 6.96
CA GLU A 232 -11.58 0.37 6.41
C GLU A 232 -12.33 -0.32 7.55
N SER A 233 -13.50 -0.88 7.28
CA SER A 233 -14.20 -1.76 8.22
C SER A 233 -15.28 -2.54 7.48
N TYR A 234 -15.08 -3.85 7.33
CA TYR A 234 -16.06 -4.68 6.63
C TYR A 234 -16.14 -6.11 7.13
N VAL A 235 -15.08 -6.92 7.00
CA VAL A 235 -15.22 -8.38 7.13
C VAL A 235 -15.61 -8.80 8.54
N TRP A 236 -15.30 -7.95 9.51
CA TRP A 236 -15.73 -8.12 10.90
C TRP A 236 -17.23 -7.95 11.13
N TRP A 237 -17.91 -7.20 10.28
CA TRP A 237 -19.37 -7.11 10.31
C TRP A 237 -20.03 -8.35 9.72
N MET A 238 -19.38 -9.03 8.78
CA MET A 238 -19.95 -10.14 8.01
C MET A 238 -19.92 -11.50 8.74
N HIS A 239 -19.54 -11.54 10.02
CA HIS A 239 -19.43 -12.80 10.77
C HIS A 239 -20.78 -13.51 10.97
N GLN A 240 -21.84 -12.74 11.16
CA GLN A 240 -23.22 -13.20 11.37
C GLN A 240 -24.17 -12.13 10.79
N PRO A 241 -25.40 -12.48 10.38
CA PRO A 241 -26.37 -11.49 9.87
C PRO A 241 -26.82 -10.48 10.94
N LYS A 242 -26.59 -10.81 12.21
CA LYS A 242 -26.93 -9.98 13.36
C LYS A 242 -25.74 -9.81 14.29
N ILE A 243 -25.72 -8.70 15.02
CA ILE A 243 -24.67 -8.36 15.96
C ILE A 243 -25.25 -7.78 17.25
N ASN A 244 -24.66 -8.12 18.38
CA ASN A 244 -25.00 -7.47 19.64
C ASN A 244 -24.36 -6.10 19.69
N ALA A 245 -25.13 -5.10 20.11
CA ALA A 245 -24.63 -3.76 20.25
C ALA A 245 -25.36 -2.95 21.33
N THR A 246 -24.72 -1.87 21.76
CA THR A 246 -25.31 -0.83 22.62
C THR A 246 -25.38 0.48 21.86
N TYR A 247 -26.33 1.34 22.23
CA TYR A 247 -26.46 2.71 21.73
C TYR A 247 -27.10 3.58 22.82
N GLY A 248 -26.41 4.63 23.29
CA GLY A 248 -26.80 5.41 24.45
C GLY A 248 -26.42 4.71 25.76
N ASP A 249 -27.36 3.95 26.34
CA ASP A 249 -27.11 3.22 27.59
C ASP A 249 -26.24 1.97 27.34
N THR A 250 -25.04 1.96 27.92
CA THR A 250 -24.09 0.85 27.79
C THR A 250 -24.52 -0.45 28.48
N SER A 251 -25.52 -0.40 29.35
CA SER A 251 -26.09 -1.59 30.01
C SER A 251 -27.15 -2.29 29.15
N GLU A 252 -27.71 -1.59 28.15
CA GLU A 252 -28.76 -2.11 27.28
C GLU A 252 -28.19 -2.73 26.01
N VAL A 253 -27.89 -4.03 26.08
CA VAL A 253 -27.46 -4.81 24.91
C VAL A 253 -28.66 -5.25 24.10
N ARG A 254 -28.70 -4.86 22.82
CA ARG A 254 -29.71 -5.31 21.86
C ARG A 254 -29.05 -6.03 20.67
N GLU A 255 -29.80 -6.91 20.03
CA GLU A 255 -29.38 -7.55 18.80
C GLU A 255 -29.89 -6.74 17.60
N TYR A 256 -28.98 -6.34 16.70
CA TYR A 256 -29.29 -5.56 15.51
C TYR A 256 -29.01 -6.38 14.25
N ASN A 257 -29.77 -6.14 13.17
CA ASN A 257 -29.32 -6.51 11.83
C ASN A 257 -28.00 -5.82 11.53
N VAL A 258 -27.05 -6.54 10.96
CA VAL A 258 -25.69 -6.02 10.73
C VAL A 258 -25.68 -4.76 9.87
N THR A 259 -26.54 -4.66 8.85
CA THR A 259 -26.60 -3.47 7.99
C THR A 259 -27.10 -2.24 8.76
N THR A 260 -28.07 -2.41 9.66
CA THR A 260 -28.54 -1.35 10.57
C THR A 260 -27.44 -0.90 11.52
N ALA A 261 -26.77 -1.86 12.18
CA ALA A 261 -25.67 -1.57 13.10
C ALA A 261 -24.51 -0.87 12.38
N TYR A 262 -24.13 -1.35 11.19
CA TYR A 262 -23.08 -0.76 10.36
C TYR A 262 -23.39 0.70 10.02
N LYS A 263 -24.63 0.97 9.58
CA LYS A 263 -25.07 2.34 9.28
C LYS A 263 -24.93 3.26 10.49
N MET A 264 -25.39 2.81 11.67
CA MET A 264 -25.31 3.61 12.90
C MET A 264 -23.85 3.89 13.29
N ALA A 265 -22.97 2.89 13.23
CA ALA A 265 -21.54 3.06 13.51
C ALA A 265 -20.86 4.01 12.52
N LEU A 266 -21.19 3.90 11.22
CA LEU A 266 -20.62 4.79 10.22
C LEU A 266 -21.15 6.23 10.33
N GLU A 267 -22.40 6.41 10.77
CA GLU A 267 -22.96 7.73 11.10
C GLU A 267 -22.23 8.36 12.30
N THR A 268 -21.87 7.57 13.31
CA THR A 268 -21.01 8.02 14.42
C THR A 268 -19.62 8.45 13.92
N TRP A 269 -18.99 7.65 13.06
CA TRP A 269 -17.72 8.03 12.42
C TRP A 269 -17.86 9.32 11.59
N ALA A 270 -18.94 9.49 10.83
CA ALA A 270 -19.17 10.68 10.03
C ALA A 270 -19.37 11.94 10.90
N LYS A 271 -20.06 11.80 12.04
CA LYS A 271 -20.19 12.89 13.03
C LYS A 271 -18.83 13.27 13.62
N TRP A 272 -18.03 12.29 14.01
CA TRP A 272 -16.67 12.52 14.49
C TRP A 272 -15.82 13.21 13.42
N PHE A 273 -15.85 12.70 12.18
CA PHE A 273 -15.13 13.27 11.05
C PHE A 273 -15.40 14.77 10.91
N LYS A 274 -16.69 15.15 10.83
CA LYS A 274 -17.11 16.55 10.64
C LYS A 274 -16.70 17.48 11.78
N THR A 275 -16.47 16.95 12.97
CA THR A 275 -16.21 17.75 14.18
C THR A 275 -14.74 17.79 14.58
N LYS A 276 -13.94 16.80 14.15
CA LYS A 276 -12.55 16.62 14.61
C LYS A 276 -11.51 16.69 13.51
N ILE A 277 -11.86 16.38 12.26
CA ILE A 277 -10.91 16.42 11.15
C ILE A 277 -10.68 17.86 10.70
N ASN A 278 -9.41 18.24 10.59
CA ASN A 278 -9.00 19.46 9.91
C ASN A 278 -8.61 19.13 8.46
N SER A 279 -9.48 19.42 7.49
CA SER A 279 -9.27 19.10 6.07
C SER A 279 -8.12 19.89 5.41
N GLU A 280 -7.64 20.97 6.01
CA GLU A 280 -6.45 21.69 5.52
C GLU A 280 -5.14 20.95 5.85
N LYS A 281 -5.15 20.16 6.94
CA LYS A 281 -3.97 19.48 7.48
C LYS A 281 -4.00 17.97 7.29
N GLN A 282 -5.20 17.38 7.26
CA GLN A 282 -5.41 15.94 7.24
C GLN A 282 -6.10 15.52 5.95
N LYS A 283 -5.55 14.50 5.30
CA LYS A 283 -6.20 13.81 4.18
C LYS A 283 -6.84 12.54 4.71
N VAL A 284 -8.10 12.31 4.36
CA VAL A 284 -8.82 11.14 4.83
C VAL A 284 -9.30 10.32 3.64
N PHE A 285 -9.05 9.03 3.72
CA PHE A 285 -9.48 8.02 2.78
C PHE A 285 -10.40 7.04 3.50
N PHE A 286 -11.42 6.59 2.80
CA PHE A 286 -12.25 5.46 3.24
C PHE A 286 -12.21 4.40 2.15
N THR A 287 -11.65 3.25 2.47
CA THR A 287 -11.54 2.11 1.57
C THR A 287 -12.83 1.29 1.62
N SER A 288 -13.34 0.91 0.45
CA SER A 288 -14.50 0.03 0.36
C SER A 288 -14.20 -1.38 0.86
N MET A 289 -15.22 -2.24 0.88
CA MET A 289 -15.06 -3.62 1.33
C MET A 289 -14.06 -4.42 0.51
N SER A 290 -13.23 -5.20 1.21
CA SER A 290 -12.53 -6.33 0.61
C SER A 290 -13.49 -7.51 0.47
N PRO A 291 -13.64 -8.10 -0.72
CA PRO A 291 -14.51 -9.25 -0.93
C PRO A 291 -13.94 -10.51 -0.28
N THR A 292 -14.79 -11.54 -0.20
CA THR A 292 -14.42 -12.90 0.19
C THR A 292 -14.79 -13.86 -0.95
N HIS A 293 -14.04 -14.96 -1.04
CA HIS A 293 -14.23 -16.00 -2.06
C HIS A 293 -14.46 -17.35 -1.37
N LEU A 294 -15.50 -17.42 -0.53
CA LEU A 294 -15.72 -18.57 0.36
C LEU A 294 -16.12 -19.82 -0.42
N TRP A 295 -16.88 -19.67 -1.50
CA TRP A 295 -17.45 -20.80 -2.22
C TRP A 295 -17.29 -20.69 -3.74
N SER A 296 -16.65 -21.70 -4.32
CA SER A 296 -16.34 -21.70 -5.76
C SER A 296 -17.55 -21.75 -6.69
N TRP A 297 -18.72 -22.18 -6.21
CA TRP A 297 -19.94 -22.22 -7.04
C TRP A 297 -20.35 -20.83 -7.55
N GLU A 298 -19.89 -19.76 -6.89
CA GLU A 298 -20.18 -18.38 -7.27
C GLU A 298 -19.57 -18.02 -8.64
N TRP A 299 -18.40 -18.59 -8.97
CA TRP A 299 -17.71 -18.37 -10.26
C TRP A 299 -17.60 -19.63 -11.13
N ASN A 300 -17.90 -20.80 -10.57
CA ASN A 300 -17.90 -22.09 -11.27
C ASN A 300 -19.13 -22.93 -10.89
N PRO A 301 -20.29 -22.73 -11.56
CA PRO A 301 -21.54 -23.39 -11.17
C PRO A 301 -21.42 -24.92 -11.04
N GLY A 302 -21.85 -25.45 -9.91
CA GLY A 302 -21.81 -26.89 -9.60
C GLY A 302 -20.55 -27.35 -8.86
N SER A 303 -19.56 -26.49 -8.62
CA SER A 303 -18.42 -26.81 -7.77
C SER A 303 -18.76 -26.71 -6.28
N ASP A 304 -18.04 -27.44 -5.45
CA ASP A 304 -18.22 -27.47 -3.99
C ASP A 304 -16.93 -27.09 -3.22
N GLY A 305 -15.95 -26.53 -3.93
CA GLY A 305 -14.68 -26.06 -3.41
C GLY A 305 -14.73 -24.63 -2.86
N THR A 306 -13.57 -24.11 -2.49
CA THR A 306 -13.38 -22.74 -1.96
C THR A 306 -12.45 -21.95 -2.90
N CYS A 307 -11.81 -20.88 -2.42
CA CYS A 307 -10.70 -20.21 -3.13
C CYS A 307 -9.40 -21.05 -3.23
N TYR A 308 -9.39 -22.30 -2.74
CA TYR A 308 -8.25 -23.20 -2.88
C TYR A 308 -8.07 -23.67 -4.32
N ASP A 309 -6.81 -23.81 -4.77
CA ASP A 309 -6.42 -24.17 -6.15
C ASP A 309 -6.91 -23.20 -7.25
N GLU A 310 -7.42 -22.03 -6.89
CA GLU A 310 -7.73 -20.97 -7.84
C GLU A 310 -6.45 -20.25 -8.28
N LEU A 311 -6.05 -20.41 -9.55
CA LEU A 311 -4.75 -19.92 -10.06
C LEU A 311 -4.84 -18.59 -10.82
N TYR A 312 -6.02 -18.24 -11.31
CA TYR A 312 -6.24 -17.08 -12.18
C TYR A 312 -7.46 -16.27 -11.72
N PRO A 313 -7.49 -14.95 -12.03
CA PRO A 313 -8.65 -14.11 -11.79
C PRO A 313 -9.91 -14.59 -12.49
N ILE A 314 -11.05 -14.02 -12.11
CA ILE A 314 -12.32 -14.17 -12.80
C ILE A 314 -12.34 -13.23 -14.02
N ASP A 315 -12.52 -13.79 -15.20
CA ASP A 315 -12.57 -13.03 -16.46
C ASP A 315 -13.94 -12.35 -16.71
N LYS A 316 -14.99 -12.80 -16.00
CA LYS A 316 -16.35 -12.25 -16.14
C LYS A 316 -16.44 -10.86 -15.51
N ARG A 317 -16.41 -9.82 -16.35
CA ARG A 317 -16.53 -8.40 -15.93
C ARG A 317 -17.80 -8.04 -15.15
N SER A 318 -18.88 -8.81 -15.29
CA SER A 318 -20.12 -8.59 -14.54
C SER A 318 -20.20 -9.41 -13.25
N TYR A 319 -19.09 -10.05 -12.84
CA TYR A 319 -19.05 -10.85 -11.62
C TYR A 319 -19.25 -9.98 -10.38
N TRP A 320 -20.07 -10.48 -9.45
CA TRP A 320 -20.30 -9.92 -8.13
C TRP A 320 -20.56 -11.07 -7.17
N GLY A 321 -19.69 -11.24 -6.16
CA GLY A 321 -19.81 -12.29 -5.16
C GLY A 321 -20.80 -11.95 -4.05
N THR A 322 -21.34 -12.97 -3.40
CA THR A 322 -22.19 -12.82 -2.20
C THR A 322 -21.38 -12.33 -0.99
N GLY A 323 -20.05 -12.48 -1.04
CA GLY A 323 -19.11 -11.92 -0.07
C GLY A 323 -19.08 -10.39 -0.05
N SER A 324 -19.59 -9.70 -1.08
CA SER A 324 -19.71 -8.24 -1.13
C SER A 324 -21.15 -7.77 -0.97
N ASN A 325 -21.46 -7.26 0.20
CA ASN A 325 -22.80 -6.83 0.56
C ASN A 325 -23.15 -5.47 -0.08
N GLN A 326 -24.05 -5.49 -1.07
CA GLN A 326 -24.48 -4.30 -1.80
C GLN A 326 -25.19 -3.27 -0.91
N GLU A 327 -25.91 -3.70 0.12
CA GLU A 327 -26.56 -2.80 1.08
C GLU A 327 -25.51 -2.03 1.90
N ILE A 328 -24.45 -2.70 2.33
CA ILE A 328 -23.31 -2.05 3.01
C ILE A 328 -22.61 -1.07 2.07
N MET A 329 -22.35 -1.44 0.80
CA MET A 329 -21.79 -0.49 -0.18
C MET A 329 -22.65 0.75 -0.36
N LYS A 330 -23.98 0.58 -0.42
CA LYS A 330 -24.92 1.69 -0.50
C LYS A 330 -24.85 2.56 0.76
N ILE A 331 -24.84 1.97 1.95
CA ILE A 331 -24.70 2.69 3.22
C ILE A 331 -23.41 3.52 3.24
N VAL A 332 -22.28 2.95 2.80
CA VAL A 332 -21.01 3.68 2.71
C VAL A 332 -21.15 4.88 1.76
N GLY A 333 -21.70 4.70 0.56
CA GLY A 333 -21.94 5.81 -0.38
C GLY A 333 -22.86 6.90 0.19
N ASP A 334 -23.95 6.51 0.84
CA ASP A 334 -24.93 7.42 1.45
C ASP A 334 -24.33 8.20 2.64
N VAL A 335 -23.42 7.62 3.40
CA VAL A 335 -22.75 8.32 4.52
C VAL A 335 -21.63 9.22 4.00
N LEU A 336 -20.77 8.73 3.10
CA LEU A 336 -19.65 9.52 2.57
C LEU A 336 -20.12 10.73 1.76
N SER A 337 -21.21 10.59 0.99
CA SER A 337 -21.82 11.74 0.29
C SER A 337 -22.29 12.85 1.25
N ARG A 338 -22.74 12.49 2.46
CA ARG A 338 -23.09 13.46 3.51
C ARG A 338 -21.87 14.10 4.17
N VAL A 339 -20.72 13.43 4.18
CA VAL A 339 -19.46 13.96 4.70
C VAL A 339 -18.85 14.99 3.75
N GLY A 340 -19.03 14.79 2.44
CA GLY A 340 -18.59 15.71 1.39
C GLY A 340 -17.19 15.40 0.86
N GLU A 341 -16.62 16.32 0.09
CA GLU A 341 -15.39 16.12 -0.69
C GLU A 341 -14.11 15.96 0.15
N ASN A 342 -14.19 16.21 1.47
CA ASN A 342 -13.06 16.10 2.39
C ASN A 342 -12.64 14.64 2.68
N VAL A 343 -13.41 13.64 2.23
CA VAL A 343 -13.04 12.23 2.29
C VAL A 343 -12.97 11.65 0.88
N THR A 344 -11.85 11.00 0.56
CA THR A 344 -11.68 10.27 -0.70
C THR A 344 -12.10 8.83 -0.52
N PHE A 345 -13.08 8.37 -1.30
CA PHE A 345 -13.50 6.98 -1.32
C PHE A 345 -12.60 6.14 -2.23
N LEU A 346 -11.99 5.09 -1.70
CA LEU A 346 -11.19 4.12 -2.47
C LEU A 346 -12.03 2.88 -2.74
N ASN A 347 -12.71 2.85 -3.89
CA ASN A 347 -13.61 1.76 -4.26
C ASN A 347 -12.85 0.55 -4.83
N ILE A 348 -12.24 -0.22 -3.96
CA ILE A 348 -11.45 -1.41 -4.30
C ILE A 348 -12.29 -2.69 -4.49
N THR A 349 -13.60 -2.65 -4.24
CA THR A 349 -14.43 -3.87 -4.16
C THR A 349 -14.43 -4.64 -5.47
N GLN A 350 -14.85 -3.99 -6.57
CA GLN A 350 -15.04 -4.65 -7.87
C GLN A 350 -13.72 -5.19 -8.45
N LEU A 351 -12.62 -4.41 -8.36
CA LEU A 351 -11.33 -4.90 -8.83
C LEU A 351 -10.86 -6.10 -8.00
N SER A 352 -11.18 -6.15 -6.71
CA SER A 352 -10.78 -7.25 -5.84
C SER A 352 -11.66 -8.49 -6.01
N GLU A 353 -12.92 -8.33 -6.43
CA GLU A 353 -13.86 -9.44 -6.72
C GLU A 353 -13.35 -10.34 -7.84
N TYR A 354 -12.52 -9.81 -8.75
CA TYR A 354 -11.91 -10.68 -9.76
C TYR A 354 -10.83 -11.59 -9.19
N ARG A 355 -10.31 -11.34 -7.99
CA ARG A 355 -9.04 -11.91 -7.51
C ARG A 355 -9.19 -13.14 -6.64
N LYS A 356 -10.06 -14.07 -6.99
CA LYS A 356 -10.20 -15.37 -6.30
C LYS A 356 -8.87 -16.13 -6.09
N ASP A 357 -7.88 -15.86 -6.96
CA ASP A 357 -6.53 -16.43 -6.93
C ASP A 357 -5.61 -15.85 -5.83
N GLY A 358 -5.91 -14.66 -5.32
CA GLY A 358 -5.00 -13.89 -4.46
C GLY A 358 -5.05 -14.25 -2.98
N HIS A 359 -5.98 -15.12 -2.56
CA HIS A 359 -6.21 -15.43 -1.14
C HIS A 359 -5.14 -16.33 -0.52
N THR A 360 -5.02 -16.26 0.80
CA THR A 360 -4.09 -17.09 1.58
C THR A 360 -4.44 -18.56 1.58
N THR A 361 -5.73 -18.89 1.44
CA THR A 361 -6.27 -20.25 1.48
C THR A 361 -5.69 -21.05 2.66
N VAL A 362 -5.11 -22.23 2.43
CA VAL A 362 -4.46 -23.06 3.45
C VAL A 362 -3.00 -22.67 3.74
N TYR A 363 -2.48 -21.62 3.09
CA TYR A 363 -1.12 -21.12 3.25
C TYR A 363 -1.06 -19.91 4.19
N GLY A 364 -1.93 -19.88 5.20
CA GLY A 364 -1.96 -18.87 6.26
C GLY A 364 -1.70 -19.45 7.65
N GLU A 365 -2.17 -18.73 8.66
CA GLU A 365 -2.13 -19.17 10.06
C GLU A 365 -3.52 -19.15 10.70
N ARG A 366 -3.72 -19.99 11.72
CA ARG A 366 -4.90 -20.00 12.57
C ARG A 366 -4.47 -19.92 14.02
N ARG A 367 -4.98 -18.92 14.76
CA ARG A 367 -4.62 -18.66 16.18
C ARG A 367 -3.09 -18.56 16.40
N GLY A 368 -2.40 -17.88 15.49
CA GLY A 368 -0.94 -17.62 15.58
C GLY A 368 -0.04 -18.80 15.21
N LYS A 369 -0.60 -19.89 14.67
CA LYS A 369 0.14 -21.08 14.23
C LYS A 369 -0.17 -21.40 12.77
N LEU A 370 0.85 -21.81 12.02
CA LEU A 370 0.67 -22.32 10.66
C LEU A 370 -0.21 -23.58 10.70
N LEU A 371 -1.03 -23.75 9.66
CA LEU A 371 -1.86 -24.94 9.49
C LEU A 371 -0.98 -26.19 9.36
N THR A 372 -1.37 -27.28 10.04
CA THR A 372 -0.70 -28.59 9.93
C THR A 372 -0.95 -29.23 8.57
N LYS A 373 -0.23 -30.31 8.25
CA LYS A 373 -0.44 -31.03 6.97
C LYS A 373 -1.88 -31.54 6.85
N GLU A 374 -2.44 -32.05 7.94
CA GLU A 374 -3.79 -32.58 8.00
C GLU A 374 -4.83 -31.47 7.79
N GLN A 375 -4.62 -30.31 8.40
CA GLN A 375 -5.51 -29.15 8.21
C GLN A 375 -5.46 -28.61 6.79
N ARG A 376 -4.27 -28.57 6.17
CA ARG A 376 -4.12 -28.12 4.78
C ARG A 376 -4.75 -29.09 3.78
N ALA A 377 -4.82 -30.38 4.12
CA ALA A 377 -5.52 -31.37 3.33
C ALA A 377 -7.05 -31.23 3.37
N ASP A 378 -7.58 -30.31 4.19
CA ASP A 378 -9.00 -29.97 4.26
C ASP A 378 -9.25 -28.46 4.06
N PRO A 379 -9.08 -27.95 2.83
CA PRO A 379 -9.29 -26.53 2.52
C PRO A 379 -10.73 -26.04 2.77
N LYS A 380 -11.73 -26.93 2.81
CA LYS A 380 -13.12 -26.54 3.05
C LYS A 380 -13.33 -26.02 4.48
N ASN A 381 -12.66 -26.62 5.47
CA ASN A 381 -12.78 -26.22 6.87
C ASN A 381 -11.66 -25.30 7.35
N TYR A 382 -10.53 -25.26 6.63
CA TYR A 382 -9.32 -24.54 7.05
C TYR A 382 -8.83 -23.48 6.07
N GLY A 383 -9.38 -23.39 4.86
CA GLY A 383 -9.03 -22.38 3.89
C GLY A 383 -9.46 -20.98 4.33
N ASP A 384 -8.53 -20.04 4.32
CA ASP A 384 -8.79 -18.62 4.53
C ASP A 384 -8.98 -17.92 3.19
N CYS A 385 -10.24 -17.70 2.83
CA CYS A 385 -10.67 -16.97 1.63
C CYS A 385 -11.13 -15.54 1.94
N ILE A 386 -10.51 -14.94 2.98
CA ILE A 386 -10.72 -13.57 3.42
C ILE A 386 -9.42 -12.78 3.25
N HIS A 387 -8.31 -13.30 3.78
CA HIS A 387 -7.02 -12.62 3.74
C HIS A 387 -6.28 -12.89 2.44
N TRP A 388 -5.35 -12.00 2.13
CA TRP A 388 -4.62 -11.96 0.86
C TRP A 388 -3.16 -12.33 1.06
N CYS A 389 -2.59 -13.08 0.12
CA CYS A 389 -1.15 -13.27 0.06
C CYS A 389 -0.45 -11.93 -0.21
N LEU A 390 0.76 -11.77 0.34
CA LEU A 390 1.64 -10.63 0.07
C LEU A 390 3.01 -11.12 -0.45
N PRO A 391 3.53 -10.59 -1.57
CA PRO A 391 2.93 -9.56 -2.44
C PRO A 391 1.64 -10.06 -3.14
N GLY A 392 0.74 -9.14 -3.50
CA GLY A 392 -0.58 -9.51 -4.04
C GLY A 392 -1.57 -8.33 -4.10
N VAL A 393 -2.87 -8.64 -3.99
CA VAL A 393 -3.97 -7.68 -4.18
C VAL A 393 -3.84 -6.39 -3.35
N PRO A 394 -3.44 -6.43 -2.06
CA PRO A 394 -3.27 -5.20 -1.28
C PRO A 394 -2.18 -4.25 -1.80
N ASP A 395 -1.21 -4.75 -2.58
CA ASP A 395 -0.22 -3.89 -3.22
C ASP A 395 -0.90 -2.94 -4.22
N THR A 396 -1.85 -3.44 -5.01
CA THR A 396 -2.64 -2.60 -5.93
C THR A 396 -3.50 -1.58 -5.21
N TRP A 397 -4.07 -1.89 -4.05
CA TRP A 397 -4.79 -0.90 -3.24
C TRP A 397 -3.88 0.24 -2.81
N ASN A 398 -2.63 -0.09 -2.45
CA ASN A 398 -1.60 0.88 -2.11
C ASN A 398 -1.08 1.67 -3.32
N GLU A 399 -1.05 1.07 -4.52
CA GLU A 399 -0.76 1.81 -5.76
C GLU A 399 -1.84 2.86 -6.06
N ILE A 400 -3.12 2.51 -5.84
CA ILE A 400 -4.23 3.47 -5.97
C ILE A 400 -4.09 4.58 -4.92
N LEU A 401 -3.86 4.24 -3.65
CA LEU A 401 -3.62 5.23 -2.59
C LEU A 401 -2.43 6.14 -2.94
N TYR A 402 -1.32 5.56 -3.40
CA TYR A 402 -0.13 6.28 -3.86
C TYR A 402 -0.46 7.29 -4.95
N ALA A 403 -1.26 6.90 -5.94
CA ALA A 403 -1.68 7.77 -7.02
C ALA A 403 -2.50 8.98 -6.54
N TYR A 404 -3.40 8.79 -5.57
CA TYR A 404 -4.13 9.89 -4.92
C TYR A 404 -3.21 10.80 -4.06
N LEU A 405 -2.22 10.21 -3.39
CA LEU A 405 -1.24 10.96 -2.61
C LEU A 405 -0.34 11.83 -3.50
N LEU A 406 0.08 11.33 -4.66
CA LEU A 406 0.83 12.08 -5.66
C LEU A 406 0.01 13.24 -6.24
N ARG A 407 -1.25 12.99 -6.64
CA ARG A 407 -2.15 14.00 -7.20
C ARG A 407 -2.29 15.22 -6.27
N SER A 408 -2.28 14.97 -4.97
CA SER A 408 -2.48 16.00 -3.94
C SER A 408 -1.15 16.50 -3.34
N HIS A 409 0.00 16.12 -3.89
CA HIS A 409 1.31 16.59 -3.47
C HIS A 409 1.73 17.83 -4.25
N ARG A 410 2.34 18.79 -3.53
CA ARG A 410 3.02 19.94 -4.13
C ARG A 410 4.49 19.83 -3.76
N ASN A 411 5.36 19.85 -4.76
CA ASN A 411 6.80 19.86 -4.52
C ASN A 411 7.16 21.14 -3.75
N PHE A 412 7.89 21.00 -2.64
CA PHE A 412 8.43 22.14 -1.91
C PHE A 412 9.80 22.48 -2.52
N PHE A 413 9.99 23.75 -2.89
CA PHE A 413 11.23 24.29 -3.44
C PHE A 413 12.20 24.72 -2.35
#